data_AF-A0A6V7M562-F1
#
_entry.id   AF-A0A6V7M562-F1
#
_cell.length_a   1.000
_cell.length_b   1.000
_cell.length_c   1.000
_cell.angle_alpha   90.00
_cell.angle_beta   90.00
_cell.angle_gamma   90.00
#
_symmetry.space_group_name_H-M   'P 1'
#
loop_
_entity.id
_entity.type
_entity.pdbx_description
1 polymer ?
#
loop_
_entity_poly.entity_id
_entity_poly.type
_entity_poly.pdbx_seq_one_letter_code
_entity_poly.pdbx_strand_id
1 'polypeptide(L)'
;HEVKIHEADIPTNGPEENTEVRGDDLYVKFQATDNVKDFGQTTVPFLDIQDVVSDPPVPLSGAGLYYKGQPGYGGFIGIKLMSFDFSRYVSTSLR
;
A
#
# COMPACT_ATOMS: atom_id res chain seq x y z
N HIS A 1 5.03 -13.48 5.50
CA HIS A 1 5.02 -13.23 6.96
C HIS A 1 3.92 -12.22 7.31
N GLU A 2 3.38 -12.24 8.53
CA GLU A 2 2.35 -11.28 8.97
C GLU A 2 2.99 -9.94 9.37
N VAL A 3 2.48 -8.83 8.84
CA VAL A 3 2.77 -7.48 9.33
C VAL A 3 1.84 -7.19 10.50
N LYS A 4 2.39 -7.16 11.71
CA LYS A 4 1.61 -6.91 12.93
C LYS A 4 1.39 -5.41 13.14
N ILE A 5 0.15 -5.02 13.37
CA ILE A 5 -0.22 -3.64 13.72
C ILE A 5 -0.49 -3.60 15.23
N HIS A 6 0.43 -2.96 15.95
CA HIS A 6 0.33 -2.82 17.40
C HIS A 6 -0.41 -1.52 17.76
N GLU A 7 -1.32 -1.61 18.73
CA GLU A 7 -2.04 -0.45 19.29
C GLU A 7 -2.67 0.42 18.20
N ALA A 8 -3.33 -0.20 17.23
CA ALA A 8 -3.76 0.44 16.00
C ALA A 8 -4.77 1.57 16.28
N ASP A 9 -4.46 2.79 15.83
CA ASP A 9 -5.40 3.91 15.77
C ASP A 9 -5.87 4.17 14.33
N ILE A 10 -6.80 5.11 14.14
CA ILE A 10 -7.35 5.52 12.86
C ILE A 10 -6.22 6.04 11.93
N PRO A 11 -5.99 5.42 10.75
CA PRO A 11 -4.84 5.70 9.88
C PRO A 11 -4.63 7.16 9.46
N THR A 12 -5.70 7.97 9.43
CA THR A 12 -5.68 9.39 9.05
C THR A 12 -5.32 10.34 10.20
N ASN A 13 -5.27 9.85 11.44
CA ASN A 13 -4.96 10.66 12.63
C ASN A 13 -3.45 10.65 12.97
N GLY A 14 -2.63 9.97 12.17
CA GLY A 14 -1.20 9.82 12.40
C GLY A 14 -0.42 11.11 12.21
N PRO A 15 0.56 11.41 13.09
CA PRO A 15 1.41 12.60 12.95
C PRO A 15 2.50 12.44 11.88
N GLU A 16 2.81 11.20 11.46
CA GLU A 16 3.84 10.89 10.49
C GLU A 16 3.25 10.40 9.15
N GLU A 17 4.10 10.32 8.13
CA GLU A 17 3.71 9.73 6.85
C GLU A 17 3.63 8.20 6.94
N ASN A 18 2.60 7.62 6.32
CA ASN A 18 2.48 6.18 6.20
C ASN A 18 3.48 5.65 5.16
N THR A 19 4.42 4.81 5.59
CA THR A 19 5.49 4.28 4.75
C THR A 19 5.18 2.87 4.26
N GLU A 20 5.48 2.56 2.99
CA GLU A 20 5.31 1.24 2.40
C GLU A 20 6.18 0.21 3.13
N VAL A 21 5.57 -0.88 3.61
CA VAL A 21 6.30 -2.02 4.16
C VAL A 21 6.66 -2.95 3.01
N ARG A 22 7.96 -3.23 2.85
CA ARG A 22 8.50 -4.07 1.78
C ARG A 22 9.01 -5.41 2.32
N GLY A 23 8.85 -6.44 1.50
CA GLY A 23 9.35 -7.79 1.78
C GLY A 23 8.55 -8.82 0.98
N ASP A 24 9.04 -10.04 0.97
CA ASP A 24 8.42 -11.14 0.24
C ASP A 24 7.32 -11.83 1.08
N ASP A 25 6.27 -12.30 0.41
CA ASP A 25 5.14 -13.05 0.97
C ASP A 25 4.48 -12.39 2.20
N LEU A 26 4.45 -11.06 2.24
CA LEU A 26 3.84 -10.30 3.34
C LEU A 26 2.33 -10.29 3.24
N TYR A 27 1.67 -10.34 4.39
CA TYR A 27 0.23 -10.11 4.51
C TYR A 27 -0.07 -9.34 5.78
N VAL A 28 -1.20 -8.63 5.80
CA VAL A 28 -1.72 -7.93 6.98
C VAL A 28 -3.15 -8.41 7.22
N LYS A 29 -3.54 -8.55 8.48
CA LYS A 29 -4.92 -8.90 8.84
C LYS A 29 -5.73 -7.64 9.10
N PHE A 30 -6.99 -7.68 8.70
CA PHE A 30 -7.95 -6.71 9.22
C PHE A 30 -8.16 -6.97 10.70
N GLN A 31 -8.13 -5.90 11.49
CA GLN A 31 -8.36 -5.94 12.93
C GLN A 31 -9.14 -4.70 13.36
N ALA A 32 -9.76 -4.78 14.53
CA ALA A 32 -10.23 -3.58 15.20
C ALA A 32 -9.04 -2.71 15.61
N THR A 33 -9.27 -1.41 15.64
CA THR A 33 -8.44 -0.45 16.36
C THR A 33 -8.37 -0.76 17.86
N ASP A 34 -7.46 -0.08 18.54
CA ASP A 34 -7.20 -0.30 19.95
C ASP A 34 -8.37 0.15 20.84
N ASN A 35 -8.67 -0.67 21.86
CA ASN A 35 -9.77 -0.41 22.78
C ASN A 35 -9.63 0.89 23.58
N VAL A 36 -8.40 1.36 23.81
CA VAL A 36 -8.12 2.60 24.55
C VAL A 36 -8.26 3.83 23.65
N LYS A 37 -7.91 3.70 22.37
CA LYS A 37 -7.87 4.84 21.43
C LYS A 37 -9.24 5.18 20.86
N ASP A 38 -10.03 4.19 20.47
CA ASP A 38 -11.38 4.42 19.91
C ASP A 38 -12.41 3.35 20.29
N PHE A 39 -12.13 2.55 21.32
CA PHE A 39 -12.96 1.42 21.75
C PHE A 39 -13.14 0.33 20.69
N GLY A 40 -12.19 0.19 19.75
CA GLY A 40 -12.21 -0.86 18.74
C GLY A 40 -13.37 -0.74 17.75
N GLN A 41 -13.90 0.48 17.57
CA GLN A 41 -15.05 0.73 16.70
C GLN A 41 -14.68 0.71 15.21
N THR A 42 -13.40 0.95 14.89
CA THR A 42 -12.93 1.06 13.52
C THR A 42 -12.22 -0.22 13.07
N THR A 43 -12.51 -0.68 11.85
CA THR A 43 -11.73 -1.77 11.23
C THR A 43 -10.61 -1.20 10.38
N VAL A 44 -9.39 -1.67 10.61
CA VAL A 44 -8.17 -1.24 9.92
C VAL A 44 -7.39 -2.46 9.40
N PRO A 45 -6.53 -2.30 8.37
CA PRO A 45 -6.23 -1.08 7.60
C PRO A 45 -7.39 -0.56 6.76
N PHE A 46 -7.32 0.70 6.34
CA PHE A 46 -8.25 1.24 5.33
C PHE A 46 -7.87 0.79 3.92
N LEU A 47 -8.86 0.77 3.02
CA LEU A 47 -8.61 0.60 1.59
C LEU A 47 -8.38 1.96 0.94
N ASP A 48 -7.24 2.13 0.29
CA ASP A 48 -6.94 3.30 -0.54
C ASP A 48 -7.64 3.12 -1.90
N ILE A 49 -8.80 3.76 -2.06
CA ILE A 49 -9.66 3.63 -3.25
C ILE A 49 -9.34 4.64 -4.36
N GLN A 50 -8.23 5.38 -4.23
CA GLN A 50 -7.82 6.33 -5.25
C GLN A 50 -7.49 5.62 -6.58
N ASP A 51 -7.80 6.28 -7.69
CA ASP A 51 -7.50 5.74 -9.02
C ASP A 51 -5.99 5.52 -9.18
N VAL A 52 -5.62 4.30 -9.58
CA VAL A 52 -4.24 3.95 -9.90
C VAL A 52 -4.14 3.76 -11.41
N VAL A 53 -3.59 4.77 -12.07
CA VAL A 53 -3.45 4.82 -13.54
C VAL A 53 -1.99 4.99 -13.92
N SER A 54 -1.61 4.47 -15.09
CA SER A 54 -0.34 4.86 -15.72
C SER A 54 -0.56 6.09 -16.57
N ASP A 55 0.11 7.19 -16.24
CA ASP A 55 0.11 8.41 -17.03
C ASP A 55 1.56 8.87 -17.29
N PRO A 56 2.07 8.80 -18.53
CA PRO A 56 1.38 8.36 -19.74
C PRO A 56 1.02 6.86 -19.73
N PRO A 57 0.07 6.41 -20.57
CA PRO A 57 -0.24 4.98 -20.70
C PRO A 57 1.00 4.18 -21.13
N VAL A 58 1.38 3.18 -20.32
CA VAL A 58 2.50 2.27 -20.63
C VAL A 58 2.06 0.82 -20.52
N PRO A 59 2.73 -0.10 -21.24
CA PRO A 59 2.52 -1.53 -21.00
C PRO A 59 2.79 -1.90 -19.55
N LEU A 60 1.86 -2.64 -18.93
CA LEU A 60 1.97 -3.11 -17.56
C LEU A 60 2.41 -4.57 -17.55
N SER A 61 3.34 -4.90 -16.66
CA SER A 61 3.75 -6.28 -16.38
C SER A 61 2.86 -6.95 -15.33
N GLY A 62 2.13 -6.16 -14.55
CA GLY A 62 1.17 -6.65 -13.57
C GLY A 62 0.61 -5.56 -12.66
N ALA A 63 -0.17 -6.00 -11.69
CA ALA A 63 -0.65 -5.20 -10.58
C ALA A 63 -0.53 -6.01 -9.29
N GLY A 64 -0.35 -5.32 -8.17
CA GLY A 64 -0.24 -5.92 -6.85
C GLY A 64 -0.87 -5.06 -5.77
N LEU A 65 -0.79 -5.55 -4.54
CA LEU A 65 -1.20 -4.81 -3.35
C LEU A 65 0.05 -4.33 -2.61
N TYR A 66 -0.07 -3.19 -1.95
CA TYR A 66 0.92 -2.72 -0.98
C TYR A 66 0.22 -2.35 0.32
N TYR A 67 0.94 -2.48 1.43
CA TYR A 67 0.55 -1.93 2.72
C TYR A 67 1.48 -0.76 3.06
N LYS A 68 0.92 0.38 3.45
CA LYS A 68 1.65 1.50 4.05
C LYS A 68 1.11 1.81 5.43
N GLY A 69 1.98 2.09 6.39
CA GLY A 69 1.57 2.40 7.76
C GLY A 69 2.64 3.13 8.53
N GLN A 70 2.32 3.47 9.77
CA GLN A 70 3.23 4.04 10.75
C GLN A 70 2.96 3.40 12.13
N PRO A 71 3.93 3.42 13.07
CA PRO A 71 3.75 2.79 14.37
C PRO A 71 2.52 3.33 15.12
N GLY A 72 1.69 2.45 15.67
CA GLY A 72 0.50 2.82 16.45
C GLY A 72 -0.73 3.20 15.62
N TYR A 73 -0.71 3.02 14.29
CA TYR A 73 -1.83 3.36 13.41
C TYR A 73 -2.13 2.22 12.42
N GLY A 74 -3.38 2.12 12.01
CA GLY A 74 -3.89 1.03 11.17
C GLY A 74 -3.30 0.94 9.76
N GLY A 75 -2.84 2.07 9.20
CA GLY A 75 -2.33 2.13 7.83
C GLY A 75 -3.38 1.88 6.74
N PHE A 76 -2.89 1.66 5.52
CA PHE A 76 -3.69 1.55 4.30
C PHE A 76 -3.20 0.38 3.44
N ILE A 77 -4.14 -0.32 2.80
CA ILE A 77 -3.89 -1.22 1.68
C ILE A 77 -4.26 -0.50 0.39
N GLY A 78 -3.35 -0.45 -0.57
CA GLY A 78 -3.60 0.13 -1.89
C GLY A 78 -3.15 -0.77 -3.03
N ILE A 79 -3.56 -0.40 -4.26
CA ILE A 79 -3.14 -1.07 -5.50
C ILE A 79 -1.84 -0.43 -6.01
N LYS A 80 -0.92 -1.24 -6.52
CA LYS A 80 0.33 -0.80 -7.16
C LYS A 80 0.41 -1.40 -8.56
N LEU A 81 0.65 -0.55 -9.56
CA LEU A 81 0.93 -0.99 -10.93
C LEU A 81 2.41 -1.28 -11.11
N MET A 82 2.72 -2.34 -11.85
CA MET A 82 4.08 -2.71 -12.23
C MET A 82 4.22 -2.45 -13.73
N SER A 83 5.08 -1.50 -14.10
CA SER A 83 5.35 -1.22 -15.51
C SER A 83 6.19 -2.34 -16.13
N PHE A 84 6.03 -2.53 -17.44
CA PHE A 84 6.91 -3.40 -18.21
C PHE A 84 8.11 -2.59 -18.73
N ASP A 85 9.33 -3.03 -18.43
CA ASP A 85 10.54 -2.42 -18.97
C ASP A 85 10.75 -2.86 -20.42
N PHE A 86 10.33 -2.01 -21.35
CA PHE A 86 10.50 -2.24 -22.79
C PHE A 86 11.77 -1.62 -23.37
N SER A 87 12.67 -1.06 -22.55
CA SER A 87 13.91 -0.40 -23.03
C SER A 87 14.75 -1.29 -23.95
N ARG A 88 14.71 -2.60 -23.72
CA ARG A 88 15.43 -3.62 -24.51
C ARG A 88 14.81 -3.88 -25.90
N TYR A 89 13.59 -3.42 -26.15
CA TYR A 89 12.87 -3.58 -27.42
C TYR A 89 12.82 -2.29 -28.25
N VAL A 90 13.25 -1.17 -27.68
CA VAL A 90 13.39 0.09 -28.43
C VAL A 90 14.68 0.03 -29.23
N SER A 91 14.59 -0.33 -30.51
CA SER A 91 15.68 -0.14 -31.47
C SER A 91 15.85 1.36 -31.73
N THR A 92 16.94 1.95 -31.24
CA THR A 92 17.39 3.29 -31.69
C THR A 92 17.98 3.19 -33.09
N SER A 93 17.17 2.83 -34.08
CA SER A 93 17.49 3.03 -35.49
C SER A 93 16.72 4.23 -36.00
N LEU A 94 17.10 5.41 -35.52
CA LEU A 94 16.91 6.64 -36.26
C LEU A 94 18.13 6.79 -37.18
N ARG A 95 17.95 6.37 -38.43
CA ARG A 95 18.80 6.75 -39.57
C ARG A 95 17.92 7.38 -40.62
#